data_AF-A0AA35V1Z9-F1
#
_entry.id   AF-A0AA35V1Z9-F1
#
_cell.length_a   1.000
_cell.length_b   1.000
_cell.length_c   1.000
_cell.angle_alpha   90.00
_cell.angle_beta   90.00
_cell.angle_gamma   90.00
#
_symmetry.space_group_name_H-M   'P 1'
#
loop_
_entity.id
_entity.type
_entity.pdbx_description
1 polymer ?
#
loop_
_entity_poly.entity_id
_entity_poly.type
_entity_poly.pdbx_seq_one_letter_code
_entity_poly.pdbx_strand_id
1 'polypeptide(L)'
;MCPYCGSSVADQHHESYAARLIHALSHPLAEVRMRAIIALGLRREEGAATALLACALRHPVDVTEGVAVAQALGNMLDSRPAVQALTVLSERHPARAVRRTSRALLQAGGS
;
A
#
# COMPACT_ATOMS: atom_id res chain seq x y z
N MET A 1 7.75 -22.56 -7.01
CA MET A 1 7.81 -21.61 -5.89
C MET A 1 8.33 -20.28 -6.43
N CYS A 2 7.63 -19.17 -6.19
CA CYS A 2 8.08 -17.84 -6.59
C CYS A 2 9.26 -17.41 -5.72
N PRO A 3 10.42 -17.04 -6.27
CA PRO A 3 11.60 -16.68 -5.47
C PRO A 3 11.45 -15.31 -4.76
N TYR A 4 10.44 -14.52 -5.09
CA TYR A 4 10.28 -13.16 -4.57
C TYR A 4 9.23 -13.02 -3.47
N CYS A 5 8.15 -13.82 -3.53
CA CYS A 5 7.12 -13.85 -2.49
C CYS A 5 7.00 -15.21 -1.80
N GLY A 6 7.78 -16.21 -2.20
CA GLY A 6 7.83 -17.52 -1.55
C GLY A 6 6.65 -18.44 -1.83
N SER A 7 5.61 -18.01 -2.55
CA SER A 7 4.41 -18.82 -2.77
C SER A 7 4.59 -19.90 -3.85
N SER A 8 4.06 -21.10 -3.60
CA SER A 8 3.91 -22.13 -4.64
C SER A 8 2.60 -21.95 -5.41
N VAL A 9 2.54 -22.40 -6.66
CA VAL A 9 1.30 -22.39 -7.47
C VAL A 9 0.18 -23.19 -6.77
N ALA A 10 0.54 -24.22 -6.00
CA ALA A 10 -0.39 -24.98 -5.17
C ALA A 10 -0.97 -24.18 -3.99
N ASP A 11 -0.19 -23.27 -3.40
CA ASP A 11 -0.62 -22.47 -2.24
C ASP A 11 -1.58 -21.35 -2.63
N GLN A 12 -1.50 -20.88 -3.89
CA GLN A 12 -2.34 -19.81 -4.41
C GLN A 12 -3.84 -20.16 -4.43
N HIS A 13 -4.18 -21.45 -4.44
CA HIS A 13 -5.56 -21.94 -4.47
C HIS A 13 -6.27 -21.90 -3.10
N HIS A 14 -5.52 -21.79 -1.98
CA HIS A 14 -6.10 -21.69 -0.63
C HIS A 14 -6.06 -20.28 -0.04
N GLU A 15 -5.26 -19.39 -0.61
CA GLU A 15 -5.07 -18.05 -0.08
C GLU A 15 -6.15 -17.08 -0.56
N SER A 16 -6.58 -16.16 0.31
CA SER A 16 -7.58 -15.14 -0.05
C SER A 16 -7.02 -14.22 -1.15
N TYR A 17 -7.91 -13.65 -1.97
CA TYR A 17 -7.48 -12.70 -3.01
C TYR A 17 -6.72 -11.50 -2.41
N ALA A 18 -7.15 -11.00 -1.25
CA ALA A 18 -6.49 -9.93 -0.51
C ALA A 18 -5.05 -10.31 -0.13
N ALA A 19 -4.84 -11.54 0.37
CA ALA A 19 -3.51 -12.00 0.72
C ALA A 19 -2.59 -12.15 -0.51
N ARG A 20 -3.12 -12.61 -1.66
CA ARG A 20 -2.36 -12.60 -2.93
C ARG A 20 -1.93 -11.19 -3.35
N LEU A 21 -2.80 -10.20 -3.19
CA LEU A 21 -2.47 -8.80 -3.49
C LEU A 21 -1.43 -8.23 -2.51
N ILE A 22 -1.54 -8.54 -1.22
CA ILE A 22 -0.55 -8.15 -0.21
C ILE A 22 0.82 -8.73 -0.55
N HIS A 23 0.90 -10.00 -0.98
CA HIS A 23 2.15 -10.60 -1.41
C HIS A 23 2.75 -9.91 -2.65
N ALA A 24 1.91 -9.50 -3.59
CA ALA A 24 2.33 -8.79 -4.79
C ALA A 24 2.99 -7.43 -4.51
N LEU A 25 2.77 -6.82 -3.34
CA LEU A 25 3.47 -5.59 -2.92
C LEU A 25 4.98 -5.78 -2.73
N SER A 26 5.46 -7.02 -2.60
CA SER A 26 6.89 -7.33 -2.51
C SER A 26 7.52 -7.71 -3.86
N HIS A 27 6.77 -7.63 -4.95
CA HIS A 27 7.26 -8.04 -6.27
C HIS A 27 8.34 -7.06 -6.80
N PRO A 28 9.40 -7.55 -7.47
CA PRO A 28 10.47 -6.68 -7.99
C PRO A 28 9.98 -5.69 -9.06
N LEU A 29 9.00 -6.10 -9.87
CA LEU A 29 8.42 -5.25 -10.92
C LEU A 29 7.46 -4.21 -10.33
N ALA A 30 7.77 -2.93 -10.54
CA ALA A 30 6.96 -1.80 -10.11
C ALA A 30 5.52 -1.87 -10.65
N GLU A 31 5.33 -2.31 -11.89
CA GLU A 31 3.99 -2.44 -12.48
C GLU A 31 3.10 -3.43 -11.69
N VAL A 32 3.68 -4.53 -11.21
CA VAL A 32 2.96 -5.53 -10.41
C VAL A 32 2.57 -4.94 -9.06
N ARG A 33 3.51 -4.23 -8.40
CA ARG A 33 3.23 -3.55 -7.13
C ARG A 33 2.13 -2.49 -7.31
N MET A 34 2.21 -1.68 -8.37
CA MET A 34 1.22 -0.64 -8.67
C MET A 34 -0.18 -1.22 -8.85
N ARG A 35 -0.33 -2.30 -9.62
CA ARG A 35 -1.62 -2.99 -9.79
C ARG A 35 -2.17 -3.51 -8.44
N ALA A 36 -1.30 -4.04 -7.59
CA ALA A 36 -1.67 -4.49 -6.26
C ALA A 36 -2.12 -3.33 -5.35
N ILE A 37 -1.36 -2.23 -5.32
CA ILE A 37 -1.69 -1.02 -4.55
C ILE A 37 -3.07 -0.49 -4.92
N ILE A 38 -3.32 -0.33 -6.23
CA ILE A 38 -4.60 0.16 -6.75
C ILE A 38 -5.73 -0.80 -6.37
N ALA A 39 -5.55 -2.11 -6.59
CA ALA A 39 -6.58 -3.10 -6.29
C ALA A 39 -6.93 -3.15 -4.79
N LEU A 40 -5.94 -3.10 -3.90
CA LEU A 40 -6.15 -3.07 -2.45
C LEU A 40 -6.92 -1.82 -2.01
N GLY A 41 -6.55 -0.65 -2.55
CA GLY A 41 -7.21 0.62 -2.26
C GLY A 41 -8.65 0.69 -2.77
N LEU A 42 -8.92 0.22 -4.00
CA LEU A 42 -10.28 0.19 -4.57
C LEU A 42 -11.20 -0.76 -3.80
N ARG A 43 -10.65 -1.87 -3.31
CA ARG A 43 -11.38 -2.87 -2.53
C ARG A 43 -11.49 -2.53 -1.05
N ARG A 44 -10.81 -1.48 -0.60
CA ARG A 44 -10.75 -1.04 0.80
C ARG A 44 -10.31 -2.18 1.73
N GLU A 45 -9.27 -2.92 1.32
CA GLU A 45 -8.73 -4.05 2.08
C GLU A 45 -7.96 -3.54 3.32
N GLU A 46 -8.67 -3.25 4.40
CA GLU A 46 -8.13 -2.64 5.62
C GLU A 46 -6.90 -3.37 6.18
N GLY A 47 -6.91 -4.70 6.11
CA GLY A 47 -5.80 -5.55 6.55
C GLY A 47 -4.49 -5.33 5.77
N ALA A 48 -4.52 -4.61 4.65
CA ALA A 48 -3.35 -4.31 3.83
C ALA A 48 -2.63 -3.01 4.22
N ALA A 49 -3.16 -2.19 5.15
CA ALA A 49 -2.61 -0.88 5.46
C ALA A 49 -1.12 -0.92 5.84
N THR A 50 -0.73 -1.87 6.70
CA THR A 50 0.66 -2.06 7.12
C THR A 50 1.57 -2.49 5.95
N ALA A 51 1.07 -3.36 5.07
CA ALA A 51 1.82 -3.82 3.91
C ALA A 51 2.02 -2.71 2.87
N LEU A 52 0.99 -1.87 2.66
CA LEU A 52 1.05 -0.68 1.81
C LEU A 52 2.09 0.32 2.33
N LEU A 53 2.09 0.61 3.64
CA LEU A 53 3.12 1.45 4.26
C LEU A 53 4.53 0.90 4.03
N ALA A 54 4.73 -0.40 4.30
CA ALA A 54 6.02 -1.05 4.11
C ALA A 54 6.48 -1.00 2.64
N CYS A 55 5.56 -1.12 1.68
CA CYS A 55 5.84 -1.00 0.25
C CYS A 55 6.42 0.39 -0.08
N ALA A 56 5.74 1.47 0.29
CA ALA A 56 6.20 2.84 0.04
C ALA A 56 7.56 3.14 0.69
N LEU A 57 7.81 2.63 1.89
CA LEU A 57 9.09 2.86 2.58
C LEU A 57 10.25 2.01 2.02
N ARG A 58 9.96 0.89 1.36
CA ARG A 58 10.96 0.03 0.72
C ARG A 58 11.47 0.61 -0.60
N HIS A 59 10.59 1.30 -1.33
CA HIS A 59 10.90 1.91 -2.63
C HIS A 59 10.72 3.44 -2.61
N PRO A 60 11.42 4.17 -1.73
CA PRO A 60 11.16 5.59 -1.47
C PRO A 60 11.41 6.54 -2.64
N VAL A 61 12.19 6.08 -3.64
CA VAL A 61 12.54 6.85 -4.84
C VAL A 61 11.42 6.84 -5.88
N ASP A 62 10.53 5.85 -5.84
CA ASP A 62 9.37 5.79 -6.73
C ASP A 62 8.25 6.65 -6.13
N VAL A 63 8.28 7.94 -6.47
CA VAL A 63 7.33 8.92 -5.97
C VAL A 63 5.90 8.59 -6.42
N THR A 64 5.73 8.03 -7.62
CA THR A 64 4.44 7.65 -8.17
C THR A 64 3.83 6.50 -7.37
N GLU A 65 4.60 5.46 -7.09
CA GLU A 65 4.20 4.35 -6.22
C GLU A 65 3.85 4.82 -4.80
N GLY A 66 4.68 5.68 -4.21
CA GLY A 66 4.40 6.24 -2.88
C GLY A 66 3.13 7.09 -2.82
N VAL A 67 2.83 7.87 -3.87
CA VAL A 67 1.58 8.63 -3.96
C VAL A 67 0.38 7.69 -4.12
N ALA A 68 0.50 6.65 -4.95
CA ALA A 68 -0.56 5.65 -5.12
C ALA A 68 -0.84 4.90 -3.81
N VAL A 69 0.20 4.57 -3.02
CA VAL A 69 0.05 4.00 -1.68
C VAL A 69 -0.73 4.95 -0.77
N ALA A 70 -0.37 6.24 -0.74
CA ALA A 70 -1.09 7.21 0.08
C ALA A 70 -2.57 7.30 -0.33
N GLN A 71 -2.87 7.34 -1.63
CA GLN A 71 -4.24 7.35 -2.14
C GLN A 71 -5.01 6.07 -1.76
N ALA A 72 -4.39 4.90 -1.89
CA ALA A 72 -4.99 3.63 -1.49
C ALA A 72 -5.35 3.62 0.00
N LEU A 73 -4.44 4.10 0.87
CA LEU A 73 -4.73 4.26 2.30
C LEU A 73 -5.83 5.30 2.56
N GLY A 74 -5.90 6.36 1.76
CA GLY A 74 -6.96 7.37 1.80
C GLY A 74 -8.36 6.82 1.56
N ASN A 75 -8.48 5.75 0.76
CA ASN A 75 -9.76 5.06 0.54
C ASN A 75 -10.23 4.24 1.75
N MET A 76 -9.41 4.10 2.79
CA MET A 76 -9.63 3.26 3.96
C MET A 76 -9.55 4.08 5.27
N LEU A 77 -9.84 5.38 5.23
CA LEU A 77 -9.67 6.30 6.37
C LEU A 77 -10.57 5.99 7.58
N ASP A 78 -11.61 5.17 7.42
CA ASP A 78 -12.38 4.60 8.52
C ASP A 78 -11.60 3.56 9.34
N SER A 79 -10.53 3.01 8.77
CA SER A 79 -9.66 2.04 9.41
C SER A 79 -8.51 2.72 10.18
N ARG A 80 -8.41 2.43 11.48
CA ARG A 80 -7.31 2.96 12.33
C ARG A 80 -5.90 2.66 11.75
N PRO A 81 -5.60 1.44 11.28
CA PRO A 81 -4.33 1.15 10.62
C PRO A 81 -4.02 2.05 9.42
N ALA A 82 -5.02 2.40 8.60
CA ALA A 82 -4.81 3.25 7.43
C ALA A 82 -4.49 4.69 7.83
N VAL A 83 -5.19 5.23 8.83
CA VAL A 83 -4.89 6.55 9.41
C VAL A 83 -3.47 6.59 9.97
N GLN A 84 -3.07 5.58 10.75
CA GLN A 84 -1.71 5.49 11.29
C GLN A 84 -0.66 5.43 10.18
N ALA A 85 -0.89 4.61 9.15
CA ALA A 85 0.01 4.50 8.01
C ALA A 85 0.17 5.84 7.26
N LEU A 86 -0.94 6.56 7.03
CA LEU A 86 -0.90 7.89 6.42
C LEU A 86 -0.16 8.92 7.27
N THR A 87 -0.35 8.90 8.59
CA THR A 87 0.40 9.78 9.51
C THR A 87 1.90 9.54 9.37
N VAL A 88 2.34 8.27 9.40
CA VAL A 88 3.75 7.90 9.21
C VAL A 88 4.29 8.40 7.87
N LEU A 89 3.54 8.20 6.77
CA LEU A 89 3.95 8.69 5.45
C LEU A 89 4.04 10.22 5.41
N SER A 90 3.13 10.93 6.07
CA SER A 90 3.11 12.40 6.11
C SER A 90 4.31 13.01 6.83
N GLU A 91 4.90 12.27 7.78
CA GLU A 91 6.01 12.72 8.62
C GLU A 91 7.36 12.24 8.08
N ARG A 92 7.44 10.97 7.66
CA ARG A 92 8.71 10.25 7.49
C ARG A 92 9.07 9.90 6.06
N HIS A 93 8.13 9.93 5.11
CA HIS A 93 8.46 9.55 3.74
C HIS A 93 9.45 10.56 3.11
N PRO A 94 10.55 10.12 2.46
CA PRO A 94 11.58 11.03 1.96
C PRO A 94 11.08 11.94 0.82
N ALA A 95 10.20 11.43 -0.04
CA ALA A 95 9.59 12.23 -1.10
C ALA A 95 8.57 13.23 -0.56
N ARG A 96 8.77 14.52 -0.86
CA ARG A 96 7.87 15.61 -0.43
C ARG A 96 6.44 15.47 -0.97
N ALA A 97 6.28 14.97 -2.19
CA ALA A 97 4.97 14.77 -2.80
C ALA A 97 4.12 13.80 -1.99
N VAL A 98 4.68 12.66 -1.61
CA VAL A 98 4.01 11.66 -0.75
C VAL A 98 3.61 12.28 0.58
N ARG A 99 4.52 13.00 1.26
CA ARG A 99 4.20 13.67 2.54
C ARG A 99 3.01 14.63 2.43
N ARG A 100 2.98 15.44 1.36
CA ARG A 100 1.90 16.41 1.11
C ARG A 100 0.58 15.71 0.82
N THR A 101 0.59 14.69 -0.03
CA THR A 101 -0.61 13.91 -0.36
C THR A 101 -1.18 13.26 0.90
N SER A 102 -0.34 12.61 1.71
CA SER A 102 -0.80 11.96 2.94
C SER A 102 -1.43 12.95 3.93
N ARG A 103 -0.82 14.14 4.10
CA ARG A 103 -1.39 15.19 4.97
C ARG A 103 -2.73 15.72 4.45
N ALA A 104 -2.85 15.94 3.14
CA ALA A 104 -4.08 16.41 2.53
C ALA A 104 -5.23 15.40 2.73
N LEU A 105 -4.94 14.09 2.57
CA LEU A 105 -5.92 13.03 2.79
C LEU A 105 -6.39 12.96 4.26
N LEU A 106 -5.46 13.08 5.22
CA LEU A 106 -5.81 13.12 6.65
C LEU A 106 -6.71 14.33 7.00
N GLN A 107 -6.46 15.48 6.38
CA GLN A 107 -7.29 16.68 6.59
C GLN A 107 -8.68 16.52 5.96
N ALA A 108 -8.76 15.92 4.77
CA ALA A 108 -10.01 15.70 4.07
C ALA A 108 -10.92 14.66 4.75
N GLY A 109 -10.36 13.60 5.35
CA GLY A 109 -11.15 12.57 6.06
C GLY A 109 -11.43 12.85 7.53
N GLY A 110 -10.90 13.95 8.09
CA GLY A 110 -11.20 14.42 9.45
C GLY A 110 -12.27 15.51 9.52
N SER A 111 -12.86 15.89 8.37
CA SER A 111 -13.97 16.84 8.24
C SER A 111 -15.29 16.10 8.10
#